data_AF-A0A7C1SNW4-F1
#
_entry.id   AF-A0A7C1SNW4-F1
#
_cell.length_a   1.000
_cell.length_b   1.000
_cell.length_c   1.000
_cell.angle_alpha   90.00
_cell.angle_beta   90.00
_cell.angle_gamma   90.00
#
_symmetry.space_group_name_H-M   'P 1'
#
loop_
_entity.id
_entity.type
_entity.pdbx_description
1 polymer ?
#
loop_
_entity_poly.entity_id
_entity_poly.type
_entity_poly.pdbx_seq_one_letter_code
_entity_poly.pdbx_strand_id
1 'polypeptide(L)'
;MELREVVHGRRSIRRFIQKTVPGEIIQDLIADALWSPSWGNTQPWEIVIVTGEPLERFKKKNRDAMVSRKPPKAEISMPQTWPSSFEKRYKDLGKSVLGSLSIDRKDK
;
A
#
# COMPACT_ATOMS: atom_id res chain seq x y z
N MET A 1 -7.84 -21.72 -6.74
CA MET A 1 -8.52 -20.43 -7.01
C MET A 1 -8.14 -20.05 -8.42
N GLU A 2 -9.11 -19.73 -9.25
CA GLU A 2 -8.86 -19.35 -10.63
C GLU A 2 -8.32 -17.92 -10.71
N LEU A 3 -7.50 -17.61 -11.72
CA LEU A 3 -6.88 -16.29 -11.86
C LEU A 3 -7.91 -15.14 -11.82
N ARG A 4 -9.08 -15.34 -12.45
CA ARG A 4 -10.16 -14.33 -12.47
C ARG A 4 -10.69 -14.01 -11.07
N GLU A 5 -10.78 -15.01 -10.21
CA GLU A 5 -11.23 -14.84 -8.83
C GLU A 5 -10.23 -14.04 -8.03
N VAL A 6 -8.92 -14.30 -8.22
CA VAL A 6 -7.84 -13.52 -7.59
C VAL A 6 -7.92 -12.06 -8.01
N VAL A 7 -8.05 -11.79 -9.31
CA VAL A 7 -8.09 -10.42 -9.86
C VAL A 7 -9.28 -9.63 -9.34
N HIS A 8 -10.47 -10.22 -9.30
CA HIS A 8 -11.68 -9.56 -8.82
C HIS A 8 -11.78 -9.51 -7.28
N GLY A 9 -11.19 -10.49 -6.60
CA GLY A 9 -11.20 -10.62 -5.14
C GLY A 9 -10.20 -9.69 -4.44
N ARG A 10 -9.09 -9.34 -5.10
CA ARG A 10 -8.04 -8.48 -4.53
C ARG A 10 -8.58 -7.09 -4.20
N ARG A 11 -8.38 -6.66 -2.95
CA ARG A 11 -8.81 -5.36 -2.42
C ARG A 11 -7.69 -4.71 -1.63
N SER A 12 -7.73 -3.38 -1.50
CA SER A 12 -6.87 -2.65 -0.57
C SER A 12 -7.39 -2.81 0.86
N ILE A 13 -6.77 -3.72 1.62
CA ILE A 13 -7.11 -3.99 3.02
C ILE A 13 -6.48 -2.93 3.92
N ARG A 14 -7.28 -2.36 4.84
CA ARG A 14 -6.88 -1.22 5.71
C ARG A 14 -6.79 -1.55 7.19
N ARG A 15 -7.16 -2.78 7.57
CA ARG A 15 -7.03 -3.30 8.93
C ARG A 15 -6.68 -4.78 8.83
N PHE A 16 -5.57 -5.15 9.44
CA PHE A 16 -5.07 -6.53 9.46
C PHE A 16 -5.21 -7.11 10.87
N ILE A 17 -5.36 -8.42 10.95
CA ILE A 17 -5.28 -9.15 12.22
C ILE A 17 -3.83 -9.26 12.68
N GLN A 18 -3.61 -9.51 13.97
CA GLN A 18 -2.27 -9.70 14.56
C GLN A 18 -1.72 -11.11 14.30
N LYS A 19 -1.83 -11.60 13.07
CA LYS A 19 -1.29 -12.88 12.64
C LYS A 19 -0.09 -12.63 11.72
N THR A 20 1.06 -13.21 12.07
CA THR A 20 2.25 -13.18 11.21
C THR A 20 2.08 -14.12 10.02
N VAL A 21 2.73 -13.78 8.91
CA VAL A 21 2.85 -14.66 7.75
C VAL A 21 4.16 -15.44 7.90
N PRO A 22 4.15 -16.79 7.76
CA PRO A 22 5.37 -17.60 7.72
C PRO A 22 6.37 -17.10 6.69
N GLY A 23 7.67 -17.18 7.01
CA GLY A 23 8.74 -16.68 6.14
C GLY A 23 8.80 -17.39 4.79
N GLU A 24 8.56 -18.71 4.77
CA GLU A 24 8.49 -19.53 3.56
C GLU A 24 7.43 -19.01 2.57
N ILE A 25 6.23 -18.69 3.05
CA ILE A 25 5.15 -18.16 2.22
C ILE A 25 5.55 -16.82 1.59
N ILE A 26 6.27 -15.99 2.33
CA ILE A 26 6.76 -14.71 1.80
C ILE A 26 7.81 -14.96 0.72
N GLN A 27 8.74 -15.89 0.94
CA GLN A 27 9.78 -16.23 -0.03
C GLN A 27 9.17 -16.77 -1.34
N ASP A 28 8.23 -17.71 -1.24
CA ASP A 28 7.52 -18.27 -2.40
C ASP A 28 6.78 -17.17 -3.18
N LEU A 29 6.08 -16.29 -2.48
CA LEU A 29 5.35 -15.18 -3.11
C LEU A 29 6.28 -14.22 -3.85
N ILE A 30 7.45 -13.92 -3.28
CA ILE A 30 8.45 -13.08 -3.96
C ILE A 30 9.02 -13.81 -5.16
N ALA A 31 9.34 -15.11 -5.04
CA ALA A 31 9.84 -15.91 -6.16
C ALA A 31 8.87 -15.88 -7.35
N ASP A 32 7.56 -16.00 -7.10
CA ASP A 32 6.53 -15.86 -8.13
C ASP A 32 6.47 -14.44 -8.71
N ALA A 33 6.55 -13.41 -7.85
CA ALA A 33 6.49 -12.01 -8.29
C ALA A 33 7.66 -11.60 -9.20
N LEU A 34 8.83 -12.19 -9.00
CA LEU A 34 10.04 -11.94 -9.81
C LEU A 34 9.88 -12.35 -11.28
N TRP A 35 8.89 -13.18 -11.61
CA TRP A 35 8.57 -13.54 -13.00
C TRP A 35 7.80 -12.44 -13.76
N SER A 36 7.48 -11.33 -13.10
CA SER A 36 6.86 -10.18 -13.78
C SER A 36 7.75 -9.68 -14.93
N PRO A 37 7.22 -9.38 -16.12
CA PRO A 37 8.04 -8.84 -17.20
C PRO A 37 8.51 -7.42 -16.87
N SER A 38 9.70 -7.07 -17.35
CA SER A 38 10.25 -5.70 -17.31
C SER A 38 10.83 -5.32 -18.67
N TRP A 39 10.88 -4.02 -18.96
CA TRP A 39 11.49 -3.53 -20.19
C TRP A 39 12.95 -4.00 -20.27
N GLY A 40 13.31 -4.67 -21.37
CA GLY A 40 14.64 -5.27 -21.56
C GLY A 40 15.01 -6.36 -20.54
N ASN A 41 14.04 -6.91 -19.79
CA ASN A 41 14.26 -7.84 -18.68
C ASN A 41 15.24 -7.32 -17.60
N THR A 42 15.25 -6.00 -17.38
CA THR A 42 16.17 -5.33 -16.46
C THR A 42 15.92 -5.66 -14.99
N GLN A 43 14.72 -6.13 -14.64
CA GLN A 43 14.32 -6.50 -13.28
C GLN A 43 14.71 -5.44 -12.24
N PRO A 44 14.32 -4.15 -12.43
CA PRO A 44 14.88 -3.02 -11.69
C PRO A 44 14.38 -2.92 -10.23
N TRP A 45 13.62 -3.90 -9.76
CA TRP A 45 13.01 -3.89 -8.43
C TRP A 45 14.03 -4.25 -7.36
N GLU A 46 14.10 -3.41 -6.33
CA GLU A 46 14.73 -3.73 -5.05
C GLU A 46 13.63 -3.98 -4.02
N ILE A 47 13.61 -5.19 -3.44
CA ILE A 47 12.55 -5.61 -2.52
C ILE A 47 13.14 -5.75 -1.12
N VAL A 48 12.66 -4.91 -0.19
CA VAL A 48 13.04 -4.97 1.23
C VAL A 48 11.85 -5.47 2.04
N ILE A 49 12.05 -6.57 2.76
CA ILE A 49 11.04 -7.20 3.60
C ILE A 49 11.36 -6.89 5.06
N VAL A 50 10.42 -6.27 5.76
CA VAL A 50 10.55 -5.93 7.19
C VAL A 50 9.49 -6.66 8.01
N THR A 51 9.93 -7.49 8.94
CA THR A 51 9.07 -8.23 9.88
C THR A 51 9.57 -8.06 11.31
N GLY A 52 8.75 -8.41 12.30
CA GLY A 52 9.15 -8.39 13.72
C GLY A 52 9.60 -7.01 14.20
N GLU A 53 10.69 -6.99 14.96
CA GLU A 53 11.19 -5.80 15.64
C GLU A 53 11.58 -4.63 14.69
N PRO A 54 12.25 -4.86 13.54
CA PRO A 54 12.45 -3.81 12.53
C PRO A 54 11.16 -3.15 12.02
N LEU A 55 10.10 -3.95 11.79
CA LEU A 55 8.80 -3.44 11.35
C LEU A 55 8.13 -2.58 12.43
N GLU A 56 8.21 -3.00 13.69
CA GLU A 56 7.64 -2.22 14.80
C GLU A 56 8.38 -0.89 15.00
N ARG A 57 9.71 -0.88 14.89
CA ARG A 57 10.49 0.36 14.88
C ARG A 57 10.09 1.28 13.72
N PHE A 58 9.89 0.73 12.53
CA PHE A 58 9.46 1.50 11.35
C PHE A 58 8.08 2.13 11.58
N LYS A 59 7.10 1.35 12.04
CA LYS A 59 5.74 1.83 12.37
C LYS A 59 5.78 2.94 13.41
N LYS A 60 6.57 2.78 14.47
CA LYS A 60 6.73 3.80 15.52
C LYS A 60 7.29 5.10 14.95
N LYS A 61 8.41 5.05 14.22
CA LYS A 61 9.02 6.24 13.61
C LYS A 61 8.07 6.95 12.65
N ASN A 62 7.33 6.20 11.83
CA ASN A 62 6.34 6.77 10.92
C ASN A 62 5.20 7.48 11.67
N ARG A 63 4.68 6.86 12.74
CA ARG A 63 3.66 7.48 13.60
C ARG A 63 4.18 8.74 14.28
N ASP A 64 5.37 8.69 14.88
CA ASP A 64 5.98 9.81 15.60
C ASP A 64 6.21 11.00 14.66
N ALA A 65 6.63 10.75 13.42
CA ALA A 65 6.80 11.78 12.38
C ALA A 65 5.47 12.44 12.00
N MET A 66 4.41 11.65 11.84
CA MET A 66 3.07 12.15 11.54
C MET A 66 2.52 13.02 12.69
N VAL A 67 2.59 12.53 13.94
CA VAL A 67 2.12 13.27 15.13
C VAL A 67 2.90 14.56 15.32
N SER A 68 4.20 14.56 15.00
CA SER A 68 5.06 15.73 15.05
C SER A 68 4.86 16.69 13.87
N ARG A 69 3.88 16.43 12.99
CA ARG A 69 3.57 17.23 11.78
C ARG A 69 4.77 17.48 10.88
N LYS A 70 5.71 16.53 10.81
CA LYS A 70 6.82 16.63 9.85
C LYS A 70 6.24 16.63 8.44
N PRO A 71 6.69 17.53 7.56
CA PRO A 71 6.17 17.58 6.19
C PRO A 71 6.48 16.25 5.48
N PRO A 72 5.51 15.69 4.72
CA PRO A 72 5.77 14.48 3.96
C PRO A 72 6.83 14.75 2.90
N LYS A 73 7.87 13.91 2.86
CA LYS A 73 8.94 13.96 1.87
C LYS A 73 8.85 12.71 0.98
N ALA A 74 7.80 12.64 0.18
CA ALA A 74 7.64 11.57 -0.79
C ALA A 74 8.70 11.73 -1.90
N GLU A 75 9.34 10.63 -2.29
CA GLU A 75 10.29 10.61 -3.41
C GLU A 75 9.57 10.92 -4.74
N ILE A 76 8.34 10.43 -4.89
CA ILE A 76 7.47 10.71 -6.03
C ILE A 76 6.46 11.78 -5.61
N SER A 77 6.42 12.87 -6.38
CA SER A 77 5.45 13.94 -6.16
C SER A 77 4.03 13.49 -6.49
N MET A 78 3.05 13.94 -5.70
CA MET A 78 1.64 13.71 -6.00
C MET A 78 1.26 14.38 -7.33
N PRO A 79 0.51 13.69 -8.22
CA PRO A 79 0.03 14.30 -9.45
C PRO A 79 -0.85 15.52 -9.14
N GLN A 80 -0.51 16.67 -9.72
CA GLN A 80 -1.22 17.94 -9.52
C GLN A 80 -2.43 18.08 -10.44
N THR A 81 -2.40 17.43 -11.61
CA THR A 81 -3.45 17.49 -12.61
C THR A 81 -3.95 16.10 -12.96
N TRP A 82 -5.25 16.00 -13.19
CA TRP A 82 -5.94 14.76 -13.50
C TRP A 82 -6.95 15.01 -14.61
N PRO A 83 -7.12 14.07 -15.55
CA PRO A 83 -8.34 14.03 -16.36
C PRO A 83 -9.58 14.01 -15.45
N SER A 84 -10.64 14.71 -15.84
CA SER A 84 -11.84 14.91 -14.99
C SER A 84 -12.47 13.60 -14.50
N SER A 85 -12.49 12.57 -15.34
CA SER A 85 -13.01 11.24 -14.99
C SER A 85 -12.15 10.54 -13.92
N PHE A 86 -10.86 10.83 -13.86
CA PHE A 86 -9.93 10.21 -12.92
C PHE A 86 -10.01 10.91 -11.57
N GLU A 87 -10.09 12.24 -11.60
CA GLU A 87 -10.28 13.07 -10.41
C GLU A 87 -11.57 12.68 -9.67
N LYS A 88 -12.67 12.50 -10.41
CA LYS A 88 -13.94 12.03 -9.83
C LYS A 88 -13.79 10.68 -9.14
N ARG A 89 -13.18 9.69 -9.80
CA ARG A 89 -12.95 8.36 -9.20
C ARG A 89 -12.07 8.43 -7.95
N TYR A 90 -11.02 9.25 -7.96
CA TYR A 90 -10.16 9.45 -6.81
C TYR A 90 -10.92 10.03 -5.61
N LYS A 91 -11.70 11.10 -5.83
CA LYS A 91 -12.53 11.74 -4.79
C LYS A 91 -13.62 10.82 -4.25
N ASP A 92 -14.30 10.08 -5.13
CA ASP A 92 -15.35 9.12 -4.78
C ASP A 92 -14.78 7.98 -3.92
N LEU A 93 -13.61 7.44 -4.32
CA LEU A 93 -12.89 6.43 -3.53
C LEU A 93 -12.51 6.96 -2.15
N GLY A 94 -11.94 8.16 -2.07
CA GLY A 94 -11.58 8.78 -0.79
C GLY A 94 -12.78 8.93 0.15
N LYS A 95 -13.94 9.34 -0.40
CA LYS A 95 -15.20 9.42 0.37
C LYS A 95 -15.62 8.05 0.90
N SER A 96 -15.63 7.03 0.04
CA SER A 96 -16.01 5.67 0.42
C SER A 96 -15.08 5.10 1.50
N VAL A 97 -13.78 5.37 1.40
CA VAL A 97 -12.78 4.89 2.35
C VAL A 97 -12.99 5.51 3.73
N LEU A 98 -13.06 6.84 3.83
CA LEU A 98 -13.28 7.51 5.11
C LEU A 98 -14.62 7.11 5.74
N GLY A 99 -15.67 7.03 4.91
CA GLY A 99 -16.98 6.56 5.35
C GLY A 99 -16.95 5.14 5.90
N SER A 100 -16.21 4.21 5.29
CA SER A 100 -16.06 2.83 5.79
C SER A 100 -15.31 2.73 7.12
N LEU A 101 -14.56 3.77 7.49
CA LEU A 101 -13.81 3.85 8.74
C LEU A 101 -14.53 4.72 9.77
N SER A 102 -15.72 5.24 9.46
CA SER A 102 -16.48 6.18 10.29
C SER A 102 -15.68 7.45 10.65
N ILE A 103 -14.81 7.91 9.75
CA ILE A 103 -14.02 9.13 9.91
C ILE A 103 -14.74 10.28 9.20
N ASP A 104 -15.04 11.36 9.93
CA ASP A 104 -15.63 12.57 9.35
C ASP A 104 -14.62 13.30 8.48
N ARG A 105 -15.06 13.87 7.34
CA ARG A 105 -14.18 14.65 6.47
C ARG A 105 -13.62 15.92 7.12
N LYS A 106 -14.26 16.41 8.18
CA LYS A 106 -13.83 17.58 8.96
C LYS A 106 -12.84 17.23 10.06
N ASP A 107 -12.62 15.94 10.33
CA ASP A 107 -11.60 15.46 11.26
C ASP A 107 -10.22 15.77 10.65
N LYS A 108 -9.48 16.70 11.27
CA LYS A 108 -8.22 17.30 10.79
C LYS A 108 -7.11 17.18 11.81
#